data_AF-L0HBK6-F1
#
_entry.id   AF-L0HBK6-F1
#
_cell.length_a   1.000
_cell.length_b   1.000
_cell.length_c   1.000
_cell.angle_alpha   90.00
_cell.angle_beta   90.00
_cell.angle_gamma   90.00
#
_symmetry.space_group_name_H-M   'P 1'
#
loop_
_entity.id
_entity.type
_entity.pdbx_description
1 polymer ?
#
loop_
_entity_poly.entity_id
_entity_poly.type
_entity_poly.pdbx_seq_one_letter_code
_entity_poly.pdbx_strand_id
1 'polypeptide(L)'
;MNPPLKFVNNKIEDYALQTTYDPAKNEGSIVYNLSLVKTGDLEFAISVLKDANRSGISMSGLVKFLEPEKKISGLTIPPGCTGICTMCSISFDGILIRHGIPVRPIGGGIVEIENRTPVRFTHMILYEHTTIDPLQVLMSQKTTSVTDVMRKGSGNILANIREFHMEAEPLVGQVLDELSGSNFSGVLDVGMPNVPLLGVPVSPQFIGIAAIGGTNPLAAIREADRWIQVQAMKGLIDVSEMDEIRDY
;
A
#
# COMPACT_ATOMS: atom_id res chain seq x y z
N MET A 1 -27.59 -8.85 -10.92
CA MET A 1 -27.71 -8.29 -9.56
C MET A 1 -26.64 -7.24 -9.39
N ASN A 2 -26.98 -6.01 -9.00
CA ASN A 2 -25.97 -5.03 -8.59
C ASN A 2 -25.34 -5.52 -7.28
N PRO A 3 -24.01 -5.55 -7.16
CA PRO A 3 -23.37 -5.90 -5.89
C PRO A 3 -23.82 -4.92 -4.80
N PRO A 4 -24.07 -5.39 -3.57
CA PRO A 4 -24.43 -4.52 -2.47
C PRO A 4 -23.30 -3.53 -2.17
N LEU A 5 -23.66 -2.33 -1.69
CA LEU A 5 -22.70 -1.35 -1.22
C LEU A 5 -21.89 -1.95 -0.06
N LYS A 6 -20.56 -1.98 -0.22
CA LYS A 6 -19.61 -2.46 0.80
C LYS A 6 -18.72 -1.32 1.26
N PHE A 7 -18.63 -1.13 2.57
CA PHE A 7 -17.63 -0.27 3.19
C PHE A 7 -16.22 -0.79 2.95
N VAL A 8 -15.24 0.10 2.98
CA VAL A 8 -13.84 -0.23 2.71
C VAL A 8 -13.28 -1.18 3.76
N ASN A 9 -13.66 -1.05 5.03
CA ASN A 9 -13.24 -1.98 6.09
C ASN A 9 -13.58 -3.46 5.76
N ASN A 10 -14.81 -3.73 5.31
CA ASN A 10 -15.26 -5.07 4.94
C ASN A 10 -14.48 -5.60 3.73
N LYS A 11 -14.14 -4.73 2.77
CA LYS A 11 -13.30 -5.14 1.63
C LYS A 11 -11.87 -5.46 2.09
N ILE A 12 -11.32 -4.69 3.03
CA ILE A 12 -9.99 -4.94 3.59
C ILE A 12 -9.98 -6.30 4.29
N GLU A 13 -10.96 -6.56 5.16
CA GLU A 13 -11.10 -7.85 5.86
C GLU A 13 -11.27 -9.02 4.88
N ASP A 14 -12.19 -8.89 3.91
CA ASP A 14 -12.44 -9.91 2.88
C ASP A 14 -11.14 -10.29 2.17
N TYR A 15 -10.32 -9.32 1.75
CA TYR A 15 -9.06 -9.56 1.04
C TYR A 15 -7.93 -10.04 1.95
N ALA A 16 -7.82 -9.52 3.16
CA ALA A 16 -6.81 -9.94 4.12
C ALA A 16 -6.98 -11.42 4.49
N LEU A 17 -8.22 -11.88 4.70
CA LEU A 17 -8.54 -13.27 4.98
C LEU A 17 -8.23 -14.23 3.83
N GLN A 18 -8.28 -13.76 2.58
CA GLN A 18 -7.98 -14.56 1.39
C GLN A 18 -6.50 -14.53 0.98
N THR A 19 -5.71 -13.64 1.57
CA THR A 19 -4.26 -13.53 1.31
C THR A 19 -3.56 -14.75 1.87
N THR A 20 -2.73 -15.42 1.06
CA THR A 20 -1.97 -16.61 1.47
C THR A 20 -0.45 -16.42 1.43
N TYR A 21 0.01 -15.21 1.16
CA TYR A 21 1.43 -14.89 1.01
C TYR A 21 2.27 -15.28 2.23
N ASP A 22 3.35 -16.01 1.95
CA ASP A 22 4.42 -16.39 2.87
C ASP A 22 5.71 -15.65 2.46
N PRO A 23 6.13 -14.60 3.19
CA PRO A 23 7.31 -13.82 2.86
C PRO A 23 8.62 -14.61 2.86
N ALA A 24 8.73 -15.65 3.69
CA ALA A 24 9.93 -16.46 3.82
C ALA A 24 10.14 -17.37 2.60
N LYS A 25 9.04 -17.84 1.98
CA LYS A 25 9.09 -18.65 0.74
C LYS A 25 8.91 -17.83 -0.52
N ASN A 26 8.43 -16.59 -0.40
CA ASN A 26 7.97 -15.76 -1.51
C ASN A 26 6.92 -16.49 -2.38
N GLU A 27 5.93 -17.11 -1.74
CA GLU A 27 4.88 -17.91 -2.38
C GLU A 27 3.49 -17.49 -1.88
N GLY A 28 2.47 -17.73 -2.69
CA GLY A 28 1.06 -17.50 -2.33
C GLY A 28 0.46 -16.24 -2.95
N SER A 29 -0.76 -15.92 -2.53
CA SER A 29 -1.55 -14.82 -3.09
C SER A 29 -1.37 -13.53 -2.30
N ILE A 30 -1.23 -12.42 -3.02
CA ILE A 30 -1.20 -11.06 -2.49
C ILE A 30 -2.34 -10.22 -3.06
N VAL A 31 -2.73 -9.20 -2.32
CA VAL A 31 -3.67 -8.18 -2.79
C VAL A 31 -2.91 -7.18 -3.65
N TYR A 32 -3.45 -6.84 -4.82
CA TYR A 32 -2.82 -5.86 -5.71
C TYR A 32 -3.72 -4.65 -5.98
N ASN A 33 -3.07 -3.51 -6.22
CA ASN A 33 -3.68 -2.32 -6.80
C ASN A 33 -3.44 -2.33 -8.30
N LEU A 34 -4.44 -1.94 -9.10
CA LEU A 34 -4.32 -1.80 -10.54
C LEU A 34 -4.30 -0.33 -10.92
N SER A 35 -3.31 0.08 -11.69
CA SER A 35 -3.21 1.44 -12.21
C SER A 35 -3.11 1.44 -13.72
N LEU A 36 -3.68 2.46 -14.35
CA LEU A 36 -3.59 2.69 -15.79
C LEU A 36 -2.75 3.93 -16.03
N VAL A 37 -1.75 3.79 -16.88
CA VAL A 37 -0.96 4.91 -17.43
C VAL A 37 -1.08 4.92 -18.95
N LYS A 38 -0.80 6.04 -19.60
CA LYS A 38 -0.68 6.05 -21.06
C LYS A 38 0.51 5.19 -21.48
N THR A 39 0.37 4.38 -22.53
CA THR A 39 1.45 3.49 -22.98
C THR A 39 2.72 4.28 -23.35
N GLY A 40 2.58 5.49 -23.90
CA GLY A 40 3.71 6.38 -24.19
C GLY A 40 4.46 6.90 -22.96
N ASP A 41 3.89 6.78 -21.77
CA ASP A 41 4.50 7.19 -20.49
C ASP A 41 5.09 5.99 -19.72
N LEU A 42 5.11 4.78 -20.30
CA LEU A 42 5.52 3.56 -19.60
C LEU A 42 6.97 3.61 -19.09
N GLU A 43 7.91 4.00 -19.94
CA GLU A 43 9.33 4.13 -19.56
C GLU A 43 9.53 5.09 -18.38
N PHE A 44 8.79 6.21 -18.40
CA PHE A 44 8.80 7.16 -17.30
C PHE A 44 8.21 6.54 -16.02
N ALA A 45 7.10 5.82 -16.13
CA ALA A 45 6.49 5.13 -14.99
C ALA A 45 7.43 4.08 -14.38
N ILE A 46 8.12 3.29 -15.22
CA ILE A 46 9.14 2.32 -14.78
C ILE A 46 10.26 3.04 -14.02
N SER A 47 10.79 4.14 -14.57
CA SER A 47 11.83 4.93 -13.91
C SER A 47 11.39 5.39 -12.51
N VAL A 48 10.17 5.92 -12.38
CA VAL A 48 9.64 6.40 -11.09
C VAL A 48 9.43 5.25 -10.11
N LEU A 49 8.92 4.09 -10.57
CA LEU A 49 8.75 2.90 -9.73
C LEU A 49 10.10 2.40 -9.20
N LYS A 50 11.15 2.41 -10.04
CA LYS A 50 12.52 2.08 -9.62
C LYS A 50 13.05 3.06 -8.57
N ASP A 51 12.85 4.36 -8.77
CA ASP A 51 13.25 5.40 -7.81
C ASP A 51 12.52 5.25 -6.47
N ALA A 52 11.22 4.99 -6.51
CA ALA A 52 10.41 4.77 -5.31
C ALA A 52 10.84 3.51 -4.55
N ASN A 53 11.18 2.43 -5.26
CA ASN A 53 11.70 1.22 -4.64
C ASN A 53 13.07 1.46 -3.99
N ARG A 54 13.99 2.13 -4.69
CA ARG A 54 15.33 2.46 -4.16
C ARG A 54 15.31 3.38 -2.94
N SER A 55 14.33 4.28 -2.87
CA SER A 55 14.18 5.25 -1.79
C SER A 55 13.38 4.73 -0.59
N GLY A 56 12.88 3.49 -0.63
CA GLY A 56 12.07 2.91 0.44
C GLY A 56 10.65 3.48 0.52
N ILE A 57 10.17 4.10 -0.56
CA ILE A 57 8.85 4.73 -0.65
C ILE A 57 7.82 3.82 -1.35
N SER A 58 8.29 2.70 -1.92
CA SER A 58 7.44 1.59 -2.29
C SER A 58 7.27 0.62 -1.13
N MET A 59 6.09 0.02 -1.04
CA MET A 59 5.81 -1.05 -0.09
C MET A 59 6.45 -2.38 -0.51
N SER A 60 6.62 -2.59 -1.82
CA SER A 60 7.31 -3.74 -2.39
C SER A 60 7.94 -3.38 -3.74
N GLY A 61 9.01 -4.09 -4.11
CA GLY A 61 9.60 -4.02 -5.45
C GLY A 61 8.79 -4.75 -6.52
N LEU A 62 7.81 -5.57 -6.13
CA LEU A 62 7.06 -6.41 -7.05
C LEU A 62 6.06 -5.61 -7.88
N VAL A 63 6.11 -5.82 -9.19
CA VAL A 63 5.27 -5.19 -10.20
C VAL A 63 4.86 -6.19 -11.28
N LYS A 64 3.70 -5.97 -11.89
CA LYS A 64 3.32 -6.63 -13.15
C LYS A 64 2.79 -5.60 -14.13
N PHE A 65 3.35 -5.59 -15.34
CA PHE A 65 2.85 -4.76 -16.43
C PHE A 65 1.86 -5.54 -17.30
N LEU A 66 0.78 -4.88 -17.71
CA LEU A 66 -0.27 -5.45 -18.54
C LEU A 66 -0.39 -4.64 -19.81
N GLU A 67 -0.20 -5.32 -20.94
CA GLU A 67 -0.38 -4.72 -22.26
C GLU A 67 -1.83 -4.24 -22.48
N PRO A 68 -2.05 -3.29 -23.41
CA PRO A 68 -3.38 -2.92 -23.88
C PRO A 68 -4.22 -4.17 -24.22
N GLU A 69 -5.52 -4.09 -23.98
CA GLU A 69 -6.51 -5.14 -24.29
C GLU A 69 -6.38 -6.44 -23.47
N LYS A 70 -5.35 -6.56 -22.61
CA LYS A 70 -5.26 -7.67 -21.65
C LYS A 70 -6.40 -7.58 -20.62
N LYS A 71 -6.93 -8.73 -20.21
CA LYS A 71 -7.98 -8.82 -19.18
C LYS A 71 -7.40 -9.28 -17.84
N ILE A 72 -7.73 -8.57 -16.76
CA ILE A 72 -7.39 -8.92 -15.38
C ILE A 72 -8.56 -8.58 -14.43
N SER A 73 -8.93 -9.50 -13.55
CA SER A 73 -10.00 -9.32 -12.53
C SER A 73 -11.24 -8.58 -13.04
N GLY A 74 -11.75 -9.00 -14.21
CA GLY A 74 -12.95 -8.44 -14.83
C GLY A 74 -12.79 -7.09 -15.54
N LEU A 75 -11.59 -6.51 -15.58
CA LEU A 75 -11.27 -5.30 -16.33
C LEU A 75 -10.40 -5.62 -17.54
N THR A 76 -10.72 -5.02 -18.68
CA THR A 76 -9.87 -5.02 -19.88
C THR A 76 -9.07 -3.72 -19.90
N ILE A 77 -7.76 -3.80 -20.08
CA ILE A 77 -6.90 -2.62 -20.21
C ILE A 77 -7.31 -1.85 -21.47
N PRO A 78 -7.67 -0.56 -21.39
CA PRO A 78 -8.08 0.21 -22.55
C PRO A 78 -6.99 0.31 -23.62
N PRO A 79 -7.34 0.41 -24.91
CA PRO A 79 -6.37 0.74 -25.96
C PRO A 79 -5.58 2.01 -25.63
N GLY A 80 -4.26 1.98 -25.88
CA GLY A 80 -3.35 3.11 -25.59
C GLY A 80 -3.00 3.31 -24.11
N CYS A 81 -3.44 2.41 -23.23
CA CYS A 81 -3.05 2.38 -21.83
C CYS A 81 -2.25 1.11 -21.49
N THR A 82 -1.33 1.23 -20.54
CA THR A 82 -0.64 0.10 -19.91
C THR A 82 -1.13 -0.05 -18.48
N GLY A 83 -1.47 -1.27 -18.09
CA GLY A 83 -1.81 -1.61 -16.71
C GLY A 83 -0.54 -1.83 -15.88
N ILE A 84 -0.56 -1.36 -14.63
CA ILE A 84 0.51 -1.55 -13.64
C ILE A 84 -0.13 -2.13 -12.39
N CYS A 85 0.22 -3.37 -12.06
CA CYS A 85 -0.14 -4.01 -10.80
C CYS A 85 0.96 -3.81 -9.78
N THR A 86 0.61 -3.34 -8.58
CA THR A 86 1.53 -3.17 -7.44
C THR A 86 0.92 -3.81 -6.20
N MET A 87 1.76 -4.27 -5.27
CA MET A 87 1.27 -4.87 -4.03
C MET A 87 0.52 -3.84 -3.16
N CYS A 88 -0.57 -4.26 -2.52
CA CYS A 88 -1.38 -3.45 -1.61
C CYS A 88 -1.04 -3.77 -0.15
N SER A 89 -1.12 -2.77 0.74
CA SER A 89 -0.84 -2.92 2.18
C SER A 89 -1.78 -3.87 2.91
N ILE A 90 -2.87 -4.29 2.27
CA ILE A 90 -3.77 -5.33 2.81
C ILE A 90 -3.08 -6.70 2.80
N SER A 91 -2.10 -6.91 1.92
CA SER A 91 -1.25 -8.10 1.98
C SER A 91 -0.55 -8.21 3.33
N PHE A 92 -0.13 -7.07 3.91
CA PHE A 92 0.44 -7.04 5.26
C PHE A 92 -0.57 -7.44 6.34
N ASP A 93 -1.82 -6.96 6.22
CA ASP A 93 -2.90 -7.38 7.12
C ASP A 93 -3.13 -8.90 7.05
N GLY A 94 -3.07 -9.47 5.84
CA GLY A 94 -3.15 -10.92 5.63
C GLY A 94 -2.01 -11.69 6.28
N ILE A 95 -0.76 -11.23 6.13
CA ILE A 95 0.42 -11.84 6.77
C ILE A 95 0.25 -11.86 8.30
N LEU A 96 -0.17 -10.74 8.90
CA LEU A 96 -0.39 -10.65 10.34
C LEU A 96 -1.47 -11.62 10.81
N ILE A 97 -2.62 -11.66 10.12
CA ILE A 97 -3.72 -12.57 10.45
C ILE A 97 -3.29 -14.04 10.38
N ARG A 98 -2.47 -14.42 9.39
CA ARG A 98 -1.96 -15.79 9.26
C ARG A 98 -1.01 -16.20 10.39
N HIS A 99 -0.35 -15.24 11.02
CA HIS A 99 0.46 -15.45 12.23
C HIS A 99 -0.39 -15.46 13.51
N GLY A 100 -1.72 -15.46 13.39
CA GLY A 100 -2.63 -15.43 14.53
C GLY A 100 -2.73 -14.06 15.20
N ILE A 101 -2.42 -12.98 14.47
CA ILE A 101 -2.46 -11.60 14.96
C ILE A 101 -3.70 -10.91 14.36
N PRO A 102 -4.79 -10.75 15.13
CA PRO A 102 -5.92 -9.95 14.69
C PRO A 102 -5.51 -8.48 14.57
N VAL A 103 -5.81 -7.88 13.42
CA VAL A 103 -5.52 -6.47 13.14
C VAL A 103 -6.79 -5.70 12.88
N ARG A 104 -6.82 -4.44 13.31
CA ARG A 104 -7.91 -3.51 13.06
C ARG A 104 -7.40 -2.31 12.24
N PRO A 105 -7.74 -2.23 10.94
CA PRO A 105 -7.46 -1.05 10.13
C PRO A 105 -8.19 0.18 10.68
N ILE A 106 -7.46 1.25 10.96
CA ILE A 106 -8.03 2.51 11.46
C ILE A 106 -8.40 3.41 10.29
N GLY A 107 -7.42 3.71 9.41
CA GLY A 107 -7.63 4.66 8.32
C GLY A 107 -6.43 4.81 7.39
N GLY A 108 -6.63 5.61 6.35
CA GLY A 108 -5.60 6.04 5.40
C GLY A 108 -5.46 7.56 5.40
N GLY A 109 -4.24 8.05 5.26
CA GLY A 109 -3.89 9.44 5.48
C GLY A 109 -2.64 9.91 4.75
N ILE A 110 -2.29 11.17 5.01
CA ILE A 110 -1.04 11.79 4.56
C ILE A 110 -0.12 11.91 5.76
N VAL A 111 1.10 11.39 5.64
CA VAL A 111 2.14 11.51 6.65
C VAL A 111 3.19 12.51 6.19
N GLU A 112 3.49 13.46 7.06
CA GLU A 112 4.62 14.37 6.91
C GLU A 112 5.90 13.63 7.25
N ILE A 113 6.87 13.68 6.33
CA ILE A 113 8.21 13.16 6.47
C ILE A 113 9.17 14.34 6.58
N GLU A 114 10.04 14.31 7.60
CA GLU A 114 11.11 15.28 7.78
C GLU A 114 12.44 14.54 7.96
N ASN A 115 13.43 14.83 7.14
CA ASN A 115 14.76 14.21 7.19
C ASN A 115 14.72 12.67 7.17
N ARG A 116 13.83 12.10 6.37
CA ARG A 116 13.53 10.65 6.22
C ARG A 116 12.88 10.01 7.45
N THR A 117 12.35 10.80 8.37
CA THR A 117 11.64 10.32 9.56
C THR A 117 10.16 10.72 9.47
N PRO A 118 9.21 9.79 9.72
CA PRO A 118 7.80 10.14 9.82
C PRO A 118 7.54 11.00 11.07
N VAL A 119 6.80 12.09 10.89
CA VAL A 119 6.52 13.07 11.97
C VAL A 119 5.09 12.89 12.49
N ARG A 120 4.09 13.02 11.61
CA ARG A 120 2.67 12.92 11.97
C ARG A 120 1.78 12.70 10.75
N PHE A 121 0.59 12.16 10.98
CA PHE A 121 -0.51 12.27 10.02
C PHE A 121 -1.06 13.70 9.99
N THR A 122 -1.05 14.33 8.82
CA THR A 122 -1.63 15.67 8.61
C THR A 122 -3.10 15.60 8.17
N HIS A 123 -3.48 14.50 7.52
CA HIS A 123 -4.84 14.21 7.06
C HIS A 123 -5.14 12.74 7.31
N MET A 124 -6.40 12.43 7.63
CA MET A 124 -6.85 11.07 7.90
C MET A 124 -8.31 10.90 7.47
N ILE A 125 -8.61 9.77 6.83
CA ILE A 125 -9.97 9.30 6.59
C ILE A 125 -10.08 7.89 7.17
N LEU A 126 -11.02 7.69 8.09
CA LEU A 126 -11.22 6.42 8.78
C LEU A 126 -11.93 5.40 7.88
N TYR A 127 -11.51 4.14 7.95
CA TYR A 127 -12.06 3.08 7.10
C TYR A 127 -13.50 2.68 7.47
N GLU A 128 -13.89 2.85 8.73
CA GLU A 128 -15.20 2.45 9.27
C GLU A 128 -16.38 3.20 8.63
N HIS A 129 -16.14 4.39 8.08
CA HIS A 129 -17.21 5.28 7.62
C HIS A 129 -17.10 5.66 6.13
N THR A 130 -16.32 4.89 5.34
CA THR A 130 -16.11 5.18 3.92
C THR A 130 -16.31 3.96 3.03
N THR A 131 -16.83 4.19 1.83
CA THR A 131 -16.95 3.20 0.75
C THR A 131 -15.89 3.40 -0.34
N ILE A 132 -15.10 4.46 -0.22
CA ILE A 132 -14.04 4.86 -1.13
C ILE A 132 -12.70 4.73 -0.41
N ASP A 133 -11.67 4.26 -1.11
CA ASP A 133 -10.32 4.20 -0.57
C ASP A 133 -9.79 5.62 -0.21
N PRO A 134 -9.48 5.89 1.07
CA PRO A 134 -8.85 7.12 1.53
C PRO A 134 -7.64 7.55 0.72
N LEU A 135 -6.74 6.61 0.38
CA LEU A 135 -5.48 6.97 -0.27
C LEU A 135 -5.73 7.43 -1.70
N GLN A 136 -6.68 6.81 -2.41
CA GLN A 136 -7.12 7.28 -3.72
C GLN A 136 -7.72 8.70 -3.67
N VAL A 137 -8.53 9.02 -2.64
CA VAL A 137 -9.11 10.37 -2.45
C VAL A 137 -8.02 11.39 -2.16
N LEU A 138 -7.16 11.13 -1.18
CA LEU A 138 -6.12 12.06 -0.76
C LEU A 138 -5.07 12.28 -1.84
N MET A 139 -4.72 11.22 -2.57
CA MET A 139 -3.95 11.33 -3.80
C MET A 139 -4.64 12.36 -4.70
N SER A 140 -5.93 12.21 -5.08
CA SER A 140 -6.64 13.13 -6.00
C SER A 140 -6.52 14.64 -5.68
N GLN A 141 -6.27 15.02 -4.43
CA GLN A 141 -6.19 16.40 -3.96
C GLN A 141 -4.83 17.11 -4.20
N LYS A 142 -3.84 16.44 -4.81
CA LYS A 142 -2.49 16.99 -5.09
C LYS A 142 -1.75 17.51 -3.82
N THR A 143 -1.99 16.87 -2.69
CA THR A 143 -1.40 17.21 -1.39
C THR A 143 -0.14 16.40 -1.06
N THR A 144 0.21 15.43 -1.90
CA THR A 144 1.44 14.62 -1.77
C THR A 144 2.65 15.34 -2.37
N SER A 145 3.83 15.03 -1.85
CA SER A 145 5.13 15.44 -2.41
C SER A 145 6.13 14.29 -2.31
N VAL A 146 5.69 13.12 -2.80
CA VAL A 146 6.45 11.87 -2.77
C VAL A 146 7.80 12.03 -3.47
N THR A 147 7.83 12.75 -4.59
CA THR A 147 9.06 13.06 -5.33
C THR A 147 10.06 13.88 -4.53
N ASP A 148 9.60 14.80 -3.67
CA ASP A 148 10.46 15.54 -2.76
C ASP A 148 10.98 14.65 -1.63
N VAL A 149 10.18 13.73 -1.10
CA VAL A 149 10.64 12.75 -0.10
C VAL A 149 11.74 11.87 -0.68
N MET A 150 11.59 11.37 -1.91
CA MET A 150 12.61 10.57 -2.58
C MET A 150 13.93 11.33 -2.78
N ARG A 151 13.86 12.63 -3.14
CA ARG A 151 15.05 13.44 -3.49
C ARG A 151 15.71 14.14 -2.31
N LYS A 152 14.92 14.70 -1.41
CA LYS A 152 15.34 15.59 -0.32
C LYS A 152 15.18 14.94 1.05
N GLY A 153 14.42 13.85 1.14
CA GLY A 153 14.10 13.20 2.41
C GLY A 153 12.97 13.87 3.19
N SER A 154 12.32 14.91 2.66
CA SER A 154 11.24 15.62 3.34
C SER A 154 10.09 15.91 2.40
N GLY A 155 8.86 15.88 2.91
CA GLY A 155 7.63 16.06 2.13
C GLY A 155 6.47 15.24 2.68
N ASN A 156 5.50 14.92 1.84
CA ASN A 156 4.24 14.27 2.24
C ASN A 156 4.03 12.97 1.46
N ILE A 157 3.83 11.86 2.16
CA ILE A 157 3.51 10.55 1.57
C ILE A 157 2.14 10.06 2.01
N LEU A 158 1.58 9.11 1.26
CA LEU A 158 0.40 8.36 1.65
C LEU A 158 0.80 7.20 2.56
N ALA A 159 0.07 7.02 3.65
CA ALA A 159 0.25 5.90 4.55
C ALA A 159 -1.09 5.48 5.14
N ASN A 160 -1.17 4.27 5.66
CA ASN A 160 -2.30 3.81 6.44
C ASN A 160 -1.84 3.30 7.79
N ILE A 161 -2.79 3.28 8.72
CA ILE A 161 -2.55 2.87 10.09
C ILE A 161 -3.57 1.80 10.46
N ARG A 162 -3.06 0.78 11.14
CA ARG A 162 -3.86 -0.23 11.83
C ARG A 162 -3.34 -0.39 13.24
N GLU A 163 -4.06 -1.14 14.03
CA GLU A 163 -3.65 -1.49 15.37
C GLU A 163 -3.88 -2.98 15.63
N PHE A 164 -3.15 -3.51 16.60
CA PHE A 164 -3.27 -4.88 17.08
C PHE A 164 -3.21 -4.88 18.61
N HIS A 165 -3.75 -5.93 19.24
CA HIS A 165 -3.75 -6.04 20.69
C HIS A 165 -2.31 -6.16 21.21
N MET A 166 -1.95 -5.42 22.27
CA MET A 166 -0.56 -5.30 22.74
C MET A 166 0.11 -6.64 23.09
N GLU A 167 -0.67 -7.64 23.53
CA GLU A 167 -0.17 -9.00 23.82
C GLU A 167 0.38 -9.73 22.58
N ALA A 168 0.04 -9.27 21.36
CA ALA A 168 0.57 -9.82 20.13
C ALA A 168 1.90 -9.17 19.71
N GLU A 169 2.46 -8.21 20.47
CA GLU A 169 3.73 -7.55 20.19
C GLU A 169 4.88 -8.53 19.88
N PRO A 170 5.10 -9.63 20.64
CA PRO A 170 6.16 -10.59 20.32
C PRO A 170 5.95 -11.31 18.98
N LEU A 171 4.69 -11.57 18.60
CA LEU A 171 4.37 -12.19 17.31
C LEU A 171 4.54 -11.20 16.16
N VAL A 172 4.15 -9.93 16.36
CA VAL A 172 4.41 -8.87 15.38
C VAL A 172 5.90 -8.70 15.16
N GLY A 173 6.72 -8.73 16.21
CA GLY A 173 8.19 -8.70 16.09
C GLY A 173 8.73 -9.80 15.18
N GLN A 174 8.26 -11.04 15.35
CA GLN A 174 8.65 -12.17 14.48
C GLN A 174 8.28 -11.92 13.01
N VAL A 175 7.07 -11.40 12.75
CA VAL A 175 6.64 -11.06 11.39
C VAL A 175 7.53 -9.97 10.78
N LEU A 176 7.88 -8.94 11.55
CA LEU A 176 8.76 -7.86 11.06
C LEU A 176 10.18 -8.37 10.74
N ASP A 177 10.69 -9.31 11.55
CA ASP A 177 11.98 -9.96 11.30
C ASP A 177 11.94 -10.79 10.00
N GLU A 178 10.87 -11.56 9.77
CA GLU A 178 10.67 -12.31 8.51
C GLU A 178 10.57 -11.39 7.30
N LEU A 179 9.89 -10.25 7.44
CA LEU A 179 9.74 -9.28 6.35
C LEU A 179 11.06 -8.60 5.98
N SER A 180 12.00 -8.47 6.92
CA SER A 180 13.30 -7.82 6.69
C SER A 180 14.15 -8.50 5.62
N GLY A 181 13.92 -9.79 5.34
CA GLY A 181 14.56 -10.54 4.25
C GLY A 181 13.72 -10.68 2.97
N SER A 182 12.53 -10.11 2.94
CA SER A 182 11.55 -10.29 1.86
C SER A 182 11.49 -9.09 0.92
N ASN A 183 10.65 -9.18 -0.12
CA ASN A 183 10.36 -8.06 -1.02
C ASN A 183 9.38 -7.03 -0.42
N PHE A 184 9.10 -7.09 0.89
CA PHE A 184 8.23 -6.18 1.60
C PHE A 184 9.03 -5.18 2.43
N SER A 185 8.89 -3.89 2.12
CA SER A 185 9.54 -2.76 2.80
C SER A 185 8.52 -1.78 3.38
N GLY A 186 7.29 -2.24 3.63
CA GLY A 186 6.13 -1.40 3.81
C GLY A 186 5.91 -0.78 5.20
N VAL A 187 6.63 -1.21 6.24
CA VAL A 187 6.37 -0.70 7.61
C VAL A 187 7.07 0.64 7.80
N LEU A 188 6.30 1.66 8.19
CA LEU A 188 6.77 3.03 8.39
C LEU A 188 7.17 3.29 9.84
N ASP A 189 6.33 2.86 10.79
CA ASP A 189 6.57 3.05 12.22
C ASP A 189 5.71 2.08 13.05
N VAL A 190 6.17 1.71 14.24
CA VAL A 190 5.46 0.88 15.21
C VAL A 190 5.41 1.61 16.55
N GLY A 191 4.21 1.79 17.07
CA GLY A 191 4.00 2.54 18.31
C GLY A 191 4.33 1.75 19.57
N MET A 192 4.17 2.42 20.71
CA MET A 192 4.21 1.80 22.03
C MET A 192 2.78 1.45 22.50
N PRO A 193 2.60 0.49 23.43
CA PRO A 193 1.30 0.16 23.99
C PRO A 193 0.57 1.39 24.54
N ASN A 194 -0.68 1.59 24.14
CA ASN A 194 -1.55 2.69 24.58
C ASN A 194 -1.08 4.10 24.20
N VAL A 195 -0.12 4.24 23.29
CA VAL A 195 0.41 5.53 22.85
C VAL A 195 -0.07 5.84 21.43
N PRO A 196 -0.59 7.06 21.17
CA PRO A 196 -0.91 7.50 19.81
C PRO A 196 0.30 7.38 18.88
N LEU A 197 0.10 6.80 17.70
CA LEU A 197 1.16 6.67 16.69
C LEU A 197 1.04 7.81 15.67
N LEU A 198 2.10 8.59 15.49
CA LEU A 198 2.16 9.68 14.51
C LEU A 198 0.97 10.66 14.64
N GLY A 199 0.54 10.93 15.88
CA GLY A 199 -0.58 11.81 16.19
C GLY A 199 -1.98 11.19 16.06
N VAL A 200 -2.09 9.91 15.70
CA VAL A 200 -3.37 9.18 15.57
C VAL A 200 -3.61 8.36 16.84
N PRO A 201 -4.75 8.53 17.53
CA PRO A 201 -5.05 7.75 18.71
C PRO A 201 -5.21 6.26 18.38
N VAL A 202 -4.72 5.41 19.27
CA VAL A 202 -4.93 3.96 19.26
C VAL A 202 -5.86 3.60 20.41
N SER A 203 -6.54 2.46 20.32
CA SER A 203 -7.42 2.01 21.39
C SER A 203 -6.67 1.57 22.65
N PRO A 204 -7.31 1.65 23.84
CA PRO A 204 -6.76 1.06 25.05
C PRO A 204 -6.47 -0.42 24.84
N GLN A 205 -5.31 -0.88 25.30
CA GLN A 205 -4.74 -2.23 25.12
C GLN A 205 -4.23 -2.55 23.71
N PHE A 206 -4.08 -1.54 22.85
CA PHE A 206 -3.59 -1.72 21.48
C PHE A 206 -2.28 -0.98 21.22
N ILE A 207 -1.58 -1.44 20.19
CA ILE A 207 -0.40 -0.82 19.59
C ILE A 207 -0.73 -0.45 18.15
N GLY A 208 -0.35 0.75 17.72
CA GLY A 208 -0.47 1.20 16.34
C GLY A 208 0.70 0.73 15.48
N ILE A 209 0.44 0.46 14.20
CA ILE A 209 1.46 0.24 13.18
C ILE A 209 1.07 0.98 11.90
N ALA A 210 1.98 1.85 11.46
CA ALA A 210 1.84 2.63 10.24
C ALA A 210 2.58 1.92 9.11
N ALA A 211 1.95 1.86 7.94
CA ALA A 211 2.57 1.31 6.73
C ALA A 211 2.46 2.28 5.56
N ILE A 212 3.49 2.28 4.73
CA ILE A 212 3.57 3.05 3.49
C ILE A 212 2.46 2.59 2.55
N GLY A 213 1.76 3.55 1.95
CA GLY A 213 0.74 3.28 0.96
C GLY A 213 1.35 2.69 -0.31
N GLY A 214 0.84 1.54 -0.78
CA GLY A 214 1.26 0.93 -2.05
C GLY A 214 1.00 1.79 -3.30
N THR A 215 0.31 2.93 -3.14
CA THR A 215 0.04 3.90 -4.19
C THR A 215 1.00 5.08 -4.23
N ASN A 216 2.00 5.17 -3.34
CA ASN A 216 2.99 6.26 -3.35
C ASN A 216 3.78 6.39 -4.66
N PRO A 217 4.29 5.31 -5.27
CA PRO A 217 4.97 5.44 -6.57
C PRO A 217 4.05 6.02 -7.66
N LEU A 218 2.75 5.72 -7.58
CA LEU A 218 1.73 6.21 -8.51
C LEU A 218 1.40 7.68 -8.26
N ALA A 219 1.41 8.11 -7.00
CA ALA A 219 1.31 9.52 -6.65
C ALA A 219 2.50 10.31 -7.22
N ALA A 220 3.72 9.77 -7.15
CA ALA A 220 4.92 10.38 -7.73
C ALA A 220 4.84 10.52 -9.26
N ILE A 221 4.32 9.51 -9.97
CA ILE A 221 4.11 9.61 -11.44
C ILE A 221 3.21 10.80 -11.78
N ARG A 222 2.16 10.99 -10.99
CA ARG A 222 1.17 12.04 -11.21
C ARG A 222 1.63 13.42 -10.74
N GLU A 223 2.51 13.50 -9.74
CA GLU A 223 3.22 14.74 -9.36
C GLU A 223 4.03 15.30 -10.53
N ALA A 224 4.47 14.45 -11.47
CA ALA A 224 5.10 14.85 -12.72
C ALA A 224 4.10 15.16 -13.87
N ASP A 225 2.86 15.51 -13.52
CA ASP A 225 1.75 15.85 -14.44
C ASP A 225 1.43 14.78 -15.49
N ARG A 226 1.74 13.51 -15.20
CA ARG A 226 1.33 12.37 -16.03
C ARG A 226 -0.04 11.87 -15.63
N TRP A 227 -0.82 11.45 -16.63
CA TRP A 227 -2.14 10.88 -16.39
C TRP A 227 -2.00 9.49 -15.76
N ILE A 228 -2.76 9.26 -14.69
CA ILE A 228 -2.87 7.96 -14.04
C ILE A 228 -4.28 7.76 -13.51
N GLN A 229 -4.78 6.53 -13.61
CA GLN A 229 -6.03 6.12 -12.98
C GLN A 229 -5.75 4.91 -12.09
N VAL A 230 -6.01 5.05 -10.79
CA VAL A 230 -5.75 4.00 -9.80
C VAL A 230 -7.06 3.33 -9.39
N GLN A 231 -7.02 2.01 -9.27
CA GLN A 231 -8.06 1.18 -8.68
C GLN A 231 -7.41 0.38 -7.54
N ALA A 232 -7.58 0.89 -6.32
CA ALA A 232 -7.07 0.23 -5.12
C ALA A 232 -7.84 -1.08 -4.86
N MET A 233 -7.16 -2.05 -4.24
CA MET A 233 -7.75 -3.33 -3.79
C MET A 233 -8.47 -4.08 -4.94
N LYS A 234 -7.80 -4.23 -6.08
CA LYS A 234 -8.45 -4.73 -7.30
C LYS A 234 -8.77 -6.21 -7.23
N GLY A 235 -7.90 -6.99 -6.59
CA GLY A 235 -8.05 -8.44 -6.49
C GLY A 235 -6.84 -9.11 -5.86
N LEU A 236 -6.82 -10.43 -5.97
CA LEU A 236 -5.70 -11.28 -5.60
C LEU A 236 -4.92 -11.66 -6.86
N ILE A 237 -3.60 -11.77 -6.72
CA ILE A 237 -2.70 -12.30 -7.73
C ILE A 237 -1.68 -13.20 -7.04
N ASP A 238 -1.26 -14.27 -7.71
CA ASP A 238 -0.16 -15.07 -7.21
C ASP A 238 1.14 -14.27 -7.31
N VAL A 239 1.95 -14.28 -6.25
CA VAL A 239 3.20 -13.50 -6.22
C VAL A 239 4.18 -13.93 -7.32
N SER A 240 4.14 -15.19 -7.77
CA SER A 240 4.96 -15.70 -8.86
C SER A 240 4.64 -15.09 -10.23
N GLU A 241 3.48 -14.42 -10.36
CA GLU A 241 3.11 -13.69 -11.57
C GLU A 241 3.66 -12.25 -11.60
N MET A 242 4.39 -11.82 -10.57
CA MET A 242 4.97 -10.49 -10.45
C MET A 242 6.49 -10.57 -10.52
N ASP A 243 7.09 -9.52 -11.07
CA ASP A 243 8.52 -9.38 -11.27
C ASP A 243 9.08 -8.26 -10.40
N GLU A 244 10.38 -8.30 -10.10
CA GLU A 244 11.04 -7.18 -9.44
C GLU A 244 11.18 -6.00 -10.40
N ILE A 245 10.75 -4.81 -9.97
CA ILE A 245 10.89 -3.56 -10.75
C ILE A 245 12.35 -3.24 -11.12
N ARG A 246 13.30 -3.80 -10.36
CA ARG A 246 14.74 -3.64 -10.58
C ARG A 246 15.24 -4.35 -11.85
N ASP A 247 14.49 -5.33 -12.35
CA ASP A 247 14.86 -6.17 -13.50
C ASP A 247 14.37 -5.60 -14.84
N TYR A 248 13.46 -4.63 -14.79
CA TYR A 248 13.11 -3.77 -15.93
C TYR A 248 14.17 -2.70 -16.13
#